data_AF-A0A2W1K502-F1
#
_entry.id   AF-A0A2W1K502-F1
#
_cell.length_a   1.000
_cell.length_b   1.000
_cell.length_c   1.000
_cell.angle_alpha   90.00
_cell.angle_beta   90.00
_cell.angle_gamma   90.00
#
_symmetry.space_group_name_H-M   'P 1'
#
loop_
_entity.id
_entity.type
_entity.pdbx_description
1 polymer ?
#
loop_
_entity_poly.entity_id
_entity_poly.type
_entity_poly.pdbx_seq_one_letter_code
_entity_poly.pdbx_strand_id
1 'polypeptide(L)' 'MQIGALGQTSGVSPDTIRYDERMGLLSPPGRRANGYRVYGPAHLERPAFVCHCRDLDMPLADIQRLLHLLDHPMEGDV' A
#
# COMPACT_ATOMS: atom_id res chain seq x y z
N MET A 1 12.70 -5.95 -3.10
CA MET A 1 12.15 -7.32 -3.11
C MET A 1 11.12 -7.49 -4.22
N GLN A 2 10.80 -8.73 -4.61
CA GLN A 2 9.68 -9.03 -5.53
C GLN A 2 8.35 -9.06 -4.78
N ILE A 3 7.22 -9.10 -5.51
CA ILE A 3 5.88 -9.07 -4.90
C ILE A 3 5.60 -10.27 -3.97
N GLY A 4 6.16 -11.45 -4.26
CA GLY A 4 6.01 -12.62 -3.41
C GLY A 4 6.67 -12.45 -2.04
N ALA A 5 7.90 -11.93 -2.02
CA ALA A 5 8.61 -11.61 -0.78
C ALA A 5 7.93 -10.47 -0.01
N LEU A 6 7.38 -9.48 -0.73
CA LEU A 6 6.56 -8.43 -0.11
C LEU A 6 5.35 -9.04 0.60
N GLY A 7 4.58 -9.87 -0.11
CA GLY A 7 3.38 -10.48 0.47
C GLY A 7 3.65 -11.38 1.68
N GLN A 8 4.75 -12.13 1.65
CA GLN A 8 5.19 -12.92 2.81
C GLN A 8 5.55 -12.04 4.01
N THR A 9 6.18 -10.89 3.77
CA THR A 9 6.65 -10.01 4.84
C THR A 9 5.52 -9.15 5.41
N SER A 10 4.60 -8.68 4.56
CA SER A 10 3.45 -7.86 4.97
C SER A 10 2.24 -8.68 5.42
N GLY A 11 2.26 -10.01 5.25
CA GLY A 11 1.12 -10.88 5.53
C GLY A 11 -0.05 -10.73 4.54
N VAL A 12 0.20 -10.11 3.37
CA VAL A 12 -0.83 -9.79 2.38
C VAL A 12 -0.59 -10.59 1.11
N SER A 13 -1.64 -11.14 0.50
CA SER A 13 -1.47 -11.91 -0.74
C SER A 13 -0.93 -11.03 -1.89
N PRO A 14 -0.10 -11.57 -2.81
CA PRO A 14 0.34 -10.82 -3.99
C PRO A 14 -0.81 -10.28 -4.84
N ASP A 15 -1.96 -10.95 -4.87
CA ASP A 15 -3.13 -10.51 -5.62
C ASP A 15 -3.84 -9.34 -4.94
N THR A 16 -3.91 -9.34 -3.60
CA THR A 16 -4.38 -8.19 -2.82
C THR A 16 -3.48 -6.98 -3.04
N ILE A 17 -2.15 -7.15 -3.04
CA ILE A 17 -1.21 -6.06 -3.34
C ILE A 17 -1.46 -5.49 -4.75
N ARG A 18 -1.66 -6.35 -5.77
CA ARG A 18 -1.99 -5.90 -7.14
C ARG A 18 -3.35 -5.23 -7.23
N TYR A 19 -4.31 -5.68 -6.43
CA TYR A 19 -5.63 -5.06 -6.36
C TYR A 19 -5.52 -3.66 -5.75
N ASP A 20 -4.79 -3.51 -4.64
CA ASP A 20 -4.61 -2.25 -3.94
C ASP A 20 -3.83 -1.22 -4.77
N GLU A 21 -2.81 -1.67 -5.52
CA GLU A 21 -2.14 -0.84 -6.53
C GLU A 21 -3.13 -0.31 -7.58
N ARG A 22 -4.04 -1.16 -8.09
CA ARG A 22 -5.04 -0.76 -9.10
C ARG A 22 -6.07 0.22 -8.55
N MET A 23 -6.37 0.12 -7.26
CA MET A 23 -7.28 1.04 -6.56
C MET A 23 -6.59 2.34 -6.11
N GLY A 24 -5.31 2.52 -6.42
CA GLY A 24 -4.53 3.70 -5.99
C GLY A 24 -4.20 3.73 -4.51
N LEU A 25 -4.38 2.61 -3.80
CA LEU A 25 -4.10 2.51 -2.36
C LEU A 25 -2.62 2.30 -2.06
N LEU A 26 -1.84 1.81 -3.03
CA LEU A 26 -0.40 1.62 -2.89
C LEU A 26 0.33 2.46 -3.92
N SER A 27 1.43 3.09 -3.49
CA SER A 27 2.34 3.78 -4.39
C SER A 27 2.93 2.79 -5.39
N PRO A 28 2.99 3.14 -6.69
CA PRO A 28 3.52 2.25 -7.70
C PRO A 28 4.99 1.94 -7.41
N PRO A 29 5.38 0.66 -7.39
CA PRO A 29 6.76 0.29 -7.09
C PRO A 29 7.70 0.76 -8.19
N GLY A 30 8.94 1.04 -7.79
CA GLY A 30 10.02 1.28 -8.74
C GLY A 30 10.22 0.09 -9.67
N ARG A 31 10.78 0.35 -10.85
CA ARG A 31 11.13 -0.71 -11.82
C ARG A 31 12.64 -0.83 -11.94
N ARG A 32 13.14 -2.07 -11.99
CA ARG A 32 14.53 -2.34 -12.38
C ARG A 32 14.71 -2.14 -13.89
N ALA A 33 15.97 -2.02 -14.32
CA ALA A 33 16.34 -1.92 -15.73
C ALA A 33 15.81 -3.08 -16.60
N ASN A 34 15.54 -4.24 -15.99
CA ASN A 34 14.95 -5.40 -16.65
C ASN A 34 13.40 -5.40 -16.65
N GLY A 35 12.76 -4.29 -16.27
CA GLY A 35 11.30 -4.11 -16.28
C GLY A 35 10.53 -4.67 -15.08
N TYR A 36 11.20 -5.43 -14.20
CA TYR A 36 10.55 -6.03 -13.03
C TYR A 36 10.27 -4.98 -11.94
N ARG A 37 9.11 -5.14 -11.28
CA ARG A 37 8.73 -4.34 -10.11
C ARG A 37 9.64 -4.64 -8.93
N VAL A 38 10.02 -3.59 -8.20
CA VAL A 38 10.83 -3.67 -6.99
C VAL A 38 10.13 -2.94 -5.88
N TYR A 39 9.86 -3.69 -4.82
CA TYR A 39 9.32 -3.17 -3.58
C TYR A 39 10.47 -2.91 -2.61
N GLY A 40 10.53 -1.70 -2.07
CA GLY A 40 11.47 -1.32 -1.01
C GLY A 40 10.82 -1.43 0.39
N PRO A 41 11.58 -1.15 1.46
CA PRO A 41 11.06 -1.13 2.83
C PRO A 41 9.82 -0.23 3.00
N ALA A 42 9.77 0.90 2.31
CA ALA A 42 8.60 1.81 2.31
C ALA A 42 7.29 1.16 1.81
N HIS A 43 7.37 0.02 1.12
CA HIS A 43 6.19 -0.71 0.64
C HIS A 43 5.72 -1.78 1.62
N LEU A 44 6.38 -1.97 2.77
CA LEU A 44 6.01 -2.99 3.76
C LEU A 44 4.84 -2.56 4.64
N GLU A 45 4.83 -1.29 5.07
CA GLU A 45 3.87 -0.80 6.06
C GLU A 45 2.49 -0.54 5.45
N ARG A 46 2.44 0.03 4.25
CA ARG A 46 1.19 0.45 3.60
C ARG A 46 0.23 -0.71 3.29
N PRO A 47 0.67 -1.87 2.76
CA PRO A 47 -0.23 -3.01 2.55
C PRO A 47 -0.81 -3.57 3.85
N ALA A 48 -0.01 -3.66 4.92
CA ALA A 48 -0.48 -4.12 6.22
C ALA A 48 -1.52 -3.15 6.79
N PHE A 49 -1.31 -1.84 6.64
CA PHE A 49 -2.26 -0.82 7.03
C PHE A 49 -3.60 -0.93 6.30
N VAL A 50 -3.57 -1.05 4.97
CA VAL A 50 -4.78 -1.22 4.15
C VAL A 50 -5.53 -2.49 4.53
N CYS A 51 -4.81 -3.59 4.79
CA CYS A 51 -5.42 -4.83 5.27
C CYS A 51 -6.12 -4.61 6.62
N HIS A 52 -5.46 -3.96 7.57
CA HIS A 52 -6.04 -3.69 8.89
C HIS A 52 -7.31 -2.83 8.81
N CYS A 53 -7.33 -1.79 7.97
CA CYS A 53 -8.53 -0.98 7.77
C CYS A 53 -9.68 -1.80 7.18
N ARG A 54 -9.40 -2.74 6.28
CA ARG A 54 -10.42 -3.63 5.71
C ARG A 54 -10.96 -4.62 6.73
N ASP A 55 -10.11 -5.14 7.61
CA ASP A 55 -10.53 -6.02 8.71
C ASP A 55 -11.47 -5.30 9.70
N LEU A 56 -11.46 -3.96 9.69
CA LEU A 56 -12.38 -3.10 10.45
C LEU A 56 -13.63 -2.69 9.66
N ASP A 57 -13.91 -3.33 8.52
CA ASP A 57 -15.00 -2.99 7.60
C ASP A 57 -15.01 -1.51 7.16
N MET A 58 -13.83 -0.86 7.15
CA MET A 58 -13.71 0.53 6.73
C MET A 58 -13.98 0.65 5.23
N PRO A 59 -14.87 1.57 4.80
CA PRO A 59 -15.14 1.74 3.38
C PRO A 59 -13.89 2.28 2.67
N LEU A 60 -13.72 1.89 1.41
CA LEU A 60 -12.55 2.25 0.60
C LEU A 60 -12.25 3.75 0.59
N ALA A 61 -13.28 4.59 0.56
CA ALA A 61 -13.13 6.05 0.55
C ALA A 61 -12.47 6.58 1.83
N ASP A 62 -12.78 6.00 3.00
CA ASP A 62 -12.18 6.38 4.27
C ASP A 62 -10.73 5.91 4.35
N ILE A 63 -10.44 4.71 3.84
CA ILE A 63 -9.07 4.20 3.71
C ILE A 63 -8.24 5.16 2.85
N GLN A 64 -8.76 5.59 1.70
CA GLN A 64 -8.08 6.57 0.84
C GLN A 64 -7.85 7.91 1.54
N ARG A 65 -8.84 8.42 2.28
CA ARG A 65 -8.71 9.67 3.04
C ARG A 65 -7.64 9.55 4.12
N LEU A 66 -7.61 8.44 4.85
CA LEU A 66 -6.64 8.20 5.90
C LEU A 66 -5.22 8.05 5.34
N LEU A 67 -5.07 7.33 4.23
CA LEU A 67 -3.80 7.25 3.51
C LEU A 67 -3.31 8.62 3.04
N HIS A 68 -4.20 9.47 2.54
CA HIS A 68 -3.86 10.83 2.14
C HIS A 68 -3.36 11.67 3.33
N LEU A 69 -4.01 11.58 4.49
CA LEU A 69 -3.56 12.25 5.72
C LEU A 69 -2.20 11.75 6.20
N LEU A 70 -1.91 10.44 6.05
CA LEU A 70 -0.61 9.88 6.38
C LEU A 70 0.49 10.36 5.43
N ASP A 71 0.16 10.51 4.14
CA ASP A 71 1.08 11.03 3.13
C ASP A 71 1.30 12.56 3.29
N HIS A 72 0.31 13.26 3.86
CA HIS A 72 0.29 14.71 4.07
C HIS A 72 -0.08 15.08 5.52
N PRO A 73 0.82 14.84 6.50
CA PRO A 73 0.53 15.02 7.92
C PRO A 73 0.31 16.49 8.36
N MET A 74 0.37 17.46 7.45
CA MET A 74 0.37 18.91 7.74
C MET A 74 -0.77 19.71 7.06
N GLU A 75 -1.80 19.06 6.51
CA GLU A 75 -3.06 19.76 6.12
C GLU A 75 -4.08 19.76 7.27
N GLY A 76 -3.60 20.05 8.48
CA GLY A 76 -4.42 20.26 9.68
C GLY A 76 -4.05 21.60 10.30
N ASP A 77 -4.92 22.58 10.07
CA ASP A 77 -5.05 23.88 10.76
C ASP A 77 -3.86 24.86 10.73
N VAL A 78 -3.91 25.81 9.77
CA VAL A 78 -3.63 27.25 9.98
C VAL A 78 -4.68 28.06 9.21
#